data_AF-A0A947RM30-F1
#
_entry.id   AF-A0A947RM30-F1
#
_cell.length_a   1.000
_cell.length_b   1.000
_cell.length_c   1.000
_cell.angle_alpha   90.00
_cell.angle_beta   90.00
_cell.angle_gamma   90.00
#
_symmetry.space_group_name_H-M   'P 1'
#
loop_
_entity.id
_entity.type
_entity.pdbx_description
1 polymer ?
#
loop_
_entity_poly.entity_id
_entity_poly.type
_entity_poly.pdbx_seq_one_letter_code
_entity_poly.pdbx_strand_id
1 'polypeptide(L)'
;MNEFEREATPTPSAAEVMKANYKLAVEKAIAHLPVKNGVINIDSIWIDTSIPFEILNEVLRDDKLILPDNVDRINLKSNVREQAQTEPSRRRKRRKPKSKG
;
A
#
# COMPACT_ATOMS: atom_id res chain seq x y z
N MET A 1 -31.63 7.40 -43.29
CA MET A 1 -31.40 6.64 -42.05
C MET A 1 -29.90 6.51 -41.91
N ASN A 2 -29.30 7.16 -40.92
CA ASN A 2 -27.87 7.01 -40.66
C ASN A 2 -27.67 5.77 -39.79
N GLU A 3 -27.38 4.65 -40.45
CA GLU A 3 -26.59 3.57 -39.84
C GLU A 3 -25.13 4.05 -39.75
N PHE A 4 -24.36 3.59 -38.77
CA PHE A 4 -22.98 3.99 -38.45
C PHE A 4 -22.78 5.11 -37.41
N GLU A 5 -23.50 5.05 -36.30
CA GLU A 5 -22.81 5.30 -35.02
C GLU A 5 -21.89 4.09 -34.77
N ARG A 6 -20.70 4.13 -35.36
CA ARG A 6 -19.61 3.24 -34.95
C ARG A 6 -19.29 3.63 -33.52
N GLU A 7 -19.66 2.78 -32.57
CA GLU A 7 -19.16 2.81 -31.20
C GLU A 7 -17.64 2.70 -31.24
N ALA A 8 -16.96 3.84 -31.39
CA ALA A 8 -15.55 3.93 -31.09
C ALA A 8 -15.46 3.81 -29.57
N THR A 9 -15.24 2.58 -29.07
CA THR A 9 -14.81 2.38 -27.69
C THR A 9 -13.66 3.36 -27.46
N PRO A 10 -13.77 4.29 -26.49
CA PRO A 10 -12.72 5.26 -26.26
C PRO A 10 -11.42 4.49 -26.01
N THR A 11 -10.42 4.71 -26.86
CA THR A 11 -9.09 4.15 -26.63
C THR A 11 -8.66 4.63 -25.25
N PRO A 12 -8.36 3.71 -24.31
CA PRO A 12 -7.98 4.12 -22.97
C PRO A 12 -6.75 5.01 -23.07
N SER A 13 -6.78 6.12 -22.36
CA SER A 13 -5.65 7.02 -22.25
C SER A 13 -4.43 6.27 -21.70
N ALA A 14 -3.22 6.75 -22.00
CA ALA A 14 -2.00 6.14 -21.48
C ALA A 14 -2.01 6.03 -19.94
N ALA A 15 -2.65 6.97 -19.26
CA ALA A 15 -2.83 6.96 -17.80
C ALA A 15 -3.73 5.79 -17.33
N GLU A 16 -4.82 5.51 -18.03
CA GLU A 16 -5.72 4.39 -17.71
C GLU A 16 -5.03 3.04 -17.93
N VAL A 17 -4.25 2.92 -19.00
CA VAL A 17 -3.43 1.72 -19.25
C VAL A 17 -2.38 1.52 -18.16
N MET A 18 -1.69 2.58 -17.75
CA MET A 18 -0.75 2.52 -16.62
C MET A 18 -1.43 2.10 -15.32
N LYS A 19 -2.61 2.67 -15.01
CA LYS A 19 -3.37 2.33 -13.81
C LYS A 19 -3.82 0.87 -13.80
N ALA A 20 -4.26 0.34 -14.94
CA ALA A 20 -4.59 -1.07 -15.09
C ALA A 20 -3.37 -1.99 -14.85
N ASN A 21 -2.19 -1.60 -15.34
CA ASN A 21 -0.95 -2.33 -15.10
C ASN A 21 -0.55 -2.32 -13.61
N TYR A 22 -0.68 -1.18 -12.94
CA TYR A 22 -0.42 -1.09 -11.50
C TYR A 22 -1.39 -1.95 -10.71
N LYS A 23 -2.68 -1.94 -11.06
CA LYS A 23 -3.67 -2.84 -10.46
C LYS A 23 -3.25 -4.30 -10.58
N LEU A 24 -2.91 -4.75 -11.78
CA LEU A 24 -2.49 -6.14 -12.02
C LEU A 24 -1.23 -6.49 -11.21
N ALA A 25 -0.27 -5.57 -11.11
CA ALA A 25 0.93 -5.76 -10.30
C ALA A 25 0.60 -5.91 -8.82
N VAL A 26 -0.31 -5.09 -8.29
CA VAL A 26 -0.75 -5.16 -6.89
C VAL A 26 -1.52 -6.46 -6.61
N GLU A 27 -2.43 -6.88 -7.49
CA GLU A 27 -3.16 -8.15 -7.33
C GLU A 27 -2.21 -9.35 -7.30
N LYS A 28 -1.23 -9.36 -8.21
CA LYS A 28 -0.19 -10.39 -8.21
C LYS A 28 0.62 -10.36 -6.92
N ALA A 29 1.04 -9.18 -6.46
CA ALA A 29 1.76 -9.02 -5.20
C ALA A 29 0.98 -9.59 -4.01
N ILE A 30 -0.28 -9.17 -3.87
CA ILE A 30 -1.16 -9.62 -2.78
C ILE A 30 -1.29 -11.14 -2.74
N ALA A 31 -1.33 -11.82 -3.88
CA ALA A 31 -1.49 -13.27 -3.97
C ALA A 31 -0.36 -14.07 -3.32
N HIS A 32 0.87 -13.55 -3.28
CA HIS A 32 2.03 -14.23 -2.67
C HIS A 32 2.55 -13.59 -1.39
N LEU A 33 1.99 -12.46 -0.97
CA LEU A 33 2.40 -11.79 0.26
C LEU A 33 1.94 -12.54 1.52
N PRO A 34 2.75 -12.52 2.59
CA PRO A 34 2.38 -13.14 3.85
C PRO A 34 1.20 -12.39 4.50
N VAL A 35 0.11 -13.12 4.76
CA VAL A 35 -1.09 -12.58 5.39
C VAL A 35 -1.07 -12.83 6.90
N LYS A 36 -1.39 -11.80 7.70
CA LYS A 36 -1.48 -11.91 9.16
C LYS A 36 -2.91 -11.62 9.60
N ASN A 37 -3.62 -12.66 10.07
CA ASN A 37 -5.03 -12.57 10.50
C ASN A 37 -5.95 -11.95 9.43
N GLY A 38 -5.80 -12.37 8.17
CA GLY A 38 -6.55 -11.78 7.06
C GLY A 38 -6.09 -10.38 6.64
N VAL A 39 -5.03 -9.83 7.24
CA VAL A 39 -4.56 -8.47 6.95
C VAL A 39 -3.18 -8.46 6.29
N ILE A 40 -3.03 -7.68 5.22
CA ILE A 40 -1.75 -7.35 4.57
C ILE A 40 -1.40 -5.88 4.85
N ASN A 41 -0.12 -5.58 5.06
CA ASN A 41 0.35 -4.20 5.20
C ASN A 41 0.73 -3.60 3.84
N ILE A 42 0.38 -2.34 3.62
CA ILE A 42 0.77 -1.58 2.41
C ILE A 42 2.28 -1.54 2.20
N ASP A 43 3.07 -1.53 3.28
CA ASP A 43 4.53 -1.57 3.21
C ASP A 43 5.04 -2.83 2.50
N SER A 44 4.38 -3.97 2.71
CA SER A 44 4.76 -5.23 2.06
C SER A 44 4.46 -5.21 0.57
N ILE A 45 3.32 -4.60 0.17
CA ILE A 45 2.96 -4.38 -1.23
C ILE A 45 3.95 -3.42 -1.88
N TRP A 46 4.34 -2.36 -1.17
CA TRP A 46 5.34 -1.40 -1.66
C TRP A 46 6.70 -2.03 -1.89
N ILE A 47 7.19 -2.84 -0.95
CA ILE A 47 8.48 -3.54 -1.07
C ILE A 47 8.49 -4.48 -2.28
N ASP A 48 7.39 -5.21 -2.50
CA ASP A 48 7.28 -6.19 -3.58
C ASP A 48 7.13 -5.54 -4.96
N THR A 49 6.26 -4.53 -5.06
CA THR A 49 5.92 -3.88 -6.34
C THR A 49 6.80 -2.69 -6.71
N SER A 50 7.51 -2.11 -5.74
CA SER A 50 8.22 -0.82 -5.88
C SER A 50 7.36 0.34 -6.40
N ILE A 51 6.02 0.25 -6.26
CA ILE A 51 5.09 1.29 -6.71
C ILE A 51 5.00 2.41 -5.66
N PRO A 52 5.09 3.70 -6.03
CA PRO A 52 4.92 4.82 -5.11
C PRO A 52 3.64 4.74 -4.26
N PHE A 53 3.72 5.19 -3.01
CA PHE A 53 2.61 5.12 -2.05
C PHE A 53 1.35 5.83 -2.55
N GLU A 54 1.51 6.98 -3.21
CA GLU A 54 0.41 7.76 -3.74
C GLU A 54 -0.38 6.94 -4.78
N ILE A 55 0.33 6.24 -5.67
CA ILE A 55 -0.26 5.36 -6.69
C ILE A 55 -0.88 4.11 -6.04
N LEU A 56 -0.20 3.49 -5.07
CA LEU A 56 -0.77 2.36 -4.31
C LEU A 56 -2.06 2.76 -3.61
N ASN A 57 -2.10 3.92 -2.96
CA ASN A 57 -3.29 4.41 -2.27
C ASN A 57 -4.44 4.70 -3.25
N GLU A 58 -4.16 5.22 -4.44
CA GLU A 58 -5.17 5.38 -5.49
C GLU A 58 -5.71 4.04 -6.01
N VAL A 59 -4.82 3.07 -6.26
CA VAL A 59 -5.17 1.73 -6.75
C VAL A 59 -5.95 0.94 -5.71
N LEU A 60 -5.51 0.97 -4.44
CA LEU A 60 -6.13 0.24 -3.33
C LEU A 60 -7.45 0.85 -2.84
N ARG A 61 -7.70 2.14 -3.14
CA ARG A 61 -9.01 2.78 -2.90
C ARG A 61 -10.02 2.47 -3.99
N ASP A 62 -9.58 2.02 -5.15
CA ASP A 62 -10.47 1.59 -6.21
C ASP A 62 -11.08 0.23 -5.82
N ASP A 63 -12.40 0.17 -5.61
CA ASP A 63 -13.16 -1.02 -5.16
C ASP A 63 -13.17 -2.21 -6.15
N LYS A 64 -12.31 -2.17 -7.17
CA LYS A 64 -12.21 -3.18 -8.22
C LYS A 64 -11.08 -4.17 -8.00
N LEU A 65 -10.37 -4.12 -6.88
CA LEU A 65 -9.29 -5.06 -6.58
C LEU A 65 -9.85 -6.45 -6.24
N ILE A 66 -9.29 -7.48 -6.86
CA ILE A 66 -9.58 -8.86 -6.50
C ILE A 66 -8.63 -9.25 -5.37
N LEU A 67 -9.17 -9.40 -4.16
CA LEU A 67 -8.44 -9.92 -3.02
C LEU A 67 -8.58 -11.46 -2.99
N PRO A 68 -7.49 -12.20 -2.72
CA PRO A 68 -7.56 -13.65 -2.53
C PRO A 68 -8.26 -13.99 -1.20
N ASP A 69 -8.84 -15.20 -1.11
CA ASP A 69 -9.70 -15.64 0.00
C ASP A 69 -9.05 -15.55 1.39
N ASN A 70 -7.72 -15.56 1.46
CA ASN A 70 -6.97 -15.44 2.70
C ASN A 70 -6.80 -13.99 3.17
N VAL A 71 -7.22 -12.98 2.38
CA VAL A 71 -7.05 -11.55 2.64
C VAL A 71 -8.42 -10.90 2.83
N ASP A 72 -8.72 -10.54 4.07
CA ASP A 72 -9.90 -9.78 4.44
C ASP A 72 -9.72 -8.27 4.19
N ARG A 73 -8.52 -7.72 4.51
CA ARG A 73 -8.27 -6.27 4.49
C ARG A 73 -6.81 -5.91 4.21
N ILE A 74 -6.61 -4.70 3.68
CA ILE A 74 -5.28 -4.10 3.51
C ILE A 74 -5.13 -2.93 4.47
N ASN A 75 -4.10 -2.98 5.30
CA ASN A 75 -3.73 -1.90 6.18
C ASN A 75 -2.96 -0.83 5.40
N LEU A 76 -3.63 0.30 5.15
CA LEU A 76 -3.07 1.46 4.45
C LEU A 76 -2.13 2.32 5.34
N LYS A 77 -2.03 2.02 6.65
CA LYS A 77 -1.07 2.70 7.53
C LYS A 77 0.33 2.12 7.30
N SER A 78 1.22 2.95 6.77
CA SER A 78 2.65 2.63 6.64
C SER A 78 3.35 2.76 8.00
N ASN A 79 4.01 1.68 8.44
CA ASN A 79 4.83 1.68 9.65
C ASN A 79 6.23 2.26 9.38
N VAL A 80 6.69 2.23 8.13
CA VAL A 80 8.02 2.75 7.73
C VAL A 80 8.10 4.27 7.90
N ARG A 81 7.02 5.01 7.59
CA ARG A 81 6.96 6.46 7.82
C ARG A 81 6.84 6.84 9.30
N GLU A 82 6.22 6.00 10.12
CA GLU A 82 5.98 6.28 11.55
C GLU A 82 7.25 6.07 12.40
N GLN A 83 8.10 5.10 12.03
CA GLN A 83 9.39 4.85 12.71
C GLN A 83 10.43 5.97 12.51
N ALA A 84 10.31 6.81 11.47
CA ALA A 84 11.18 7.96 11.29
C ALA A 84 10.91 9.09 12.30
N GLN A 85 9.76 9.08 13.00
CA GLN A 85 9.39 10.10 13.99
C GLN A 85 9.39 9.60 15.43
N THR A 86 9.57 8.30 15.67
CA THR A 86 9.74 7.78 17.04
C THR A 86 11.21 7.82 17.43
N GLU A 87 11.71 9.02 17.68
CA GLU A 87 12.86 9.22 18.56
C GLU A 87 12.67 8.37 19.83
N PRO A 88 13.71 7.69 20.35
CA PRO A 88 13.59 6.90 21.57
C PRO A 88 13.26 7.84 22.75
N SER A 89 11.97 7.88 23.12
CA SER A 89 11.50 8.66 24.25
C SER A 89 12.06 8.10 25.56
N ARG A 90 13.17 8.71 26.00
CA ARG A 90 13.53 9.04 27.38
C ARG A 90 12.97 8.09 28.46
N ARG A 91 13.54 6.89 28.61
CA ARG A 91 13.38 6.10 29.85
C ARG A 91 14.54 6.36 30.83
N ARG A 92 14.36 7.43 31.59
CA ARG A 92 14.75 7.65 33.00
C ARG A 92 16.24 7.71 33.37
N LYS A 93 16.72 8.95 33.39
CA LYS A 93 17.68 9.53 34.34
C LYS A 93 17.30 9.15 35.79
N ARG A 94 18.04 8.25 36.44
CA ARG A 94 18.15 8.19 37.92
C ARG A 94 19.59 8.42 38.32
N ARG A 95 19.87 9.65 38.75
CA ARG A 95 21.08 10.03 39.49
C ARG A 95 21.08 9.25 40.82
N LYS A 96 22.23 8.71 41.24
CA LYS A 96 22.53 8.51 42.66
C LYS A 96 23.86 9.24 42.98
N PRO A 97 23.99 9.78 44.21
CA PRO A 97 24.87 10.92 44.50
C PRO A 97 26.28 10.49 44.91
N LYS A 98 27.23 11.42 44.79
CA LYS A 98 28.58 11.33 45.36
C LYS A 98 28.50 11.05 46.87
N SER A 99 29.17 10.01 47.35
CA SER A 99 29.68 9.97 48.72
C SER A 99 31.17 10.28 48.69
N LYS A 100 31.55 11.37 49.36
CA LYS A 100 32.92 11.57 49.85
C LYS A 100 33.12 10.62 51.03
N GLY A 101 34.25 9.93 51.05
CA GLY A 101 34.84 9.21 52.16
C GLY A 101 36.34 9.20 51.93
#